data_AF-A0A2C9VJG6-F1
#
_entry.id   AF-A0A2C9VJG6-F1
#
_cell.length_a   1.000
_cell.length_b   1.000
_cell.length_c   1.000
_cell.angle_alpha   90.00
_cell.angle_beta   90.00
_cell.angle_gamma   90.00
#
_symmetry.space_group_name_H-M   'P 1'
#
loop_
_entity.id
_entity.type
_entity.pdbx_description
1 polymer ?
#
loop_
_entity_poly.entity_id
_entity_poly.type
_entity_poly.pdbx_seq_one_letter_code
_entity_poly.pdbx_strand_id
1 'polypeptide(L)'
;MQNSRGQAVAAKATMQEPGITIVTGDGCISICQGSKQVRITNVRCRHGHGISVGSLGRYEKEEPVSGIYVKNCTIYDTDNGVRIKTWPALYGGIASNIHFEDIVMQNVSNPIIIDQMYCPWNLYNRKKPSKVQISDVSFKNIQGSSRTPTTVQITCSSSVPCKDIVLSNVNLKYTGSKGSAKSVCTNVKPRIIGKLIPGGC
;
A
#
# COMPACT_ATOMS: atom_id res chain seq x y z
N MET A 1 -7.89 -10.97 22.47
CA MET A 1 -9.02 -10.09 22.81
C MET A 1 -8.86 -8.77 22.07
N GLN A 2 -9.74 -8.46 21.11
CA GLN A 2 -10.37 -7.13 20.93
C GLN A 2 -11.36 -7.16 19.76
N ASN A 3 -12.56 -6.64 20.05
CA ASN A 3 -13.68 -6.31 19.17
C ASN A 3 -13.23 -5.46 17.97
N SER A 4 -13.85 -5.51 16.79
CA SER A 4 -15.21 -5.00 16.55
C SER A 4 -15.64 -5.20 15.09
N ARG A 5 -16.95 -5.15 14.86
CA ARG A 5 -17.65 -5.46 13.60
C ARG A 5 -17.24 -4.51 12.46
N GLY A 6 -16.44 -5.00 11.51
CA GLY A 6 -16.32 -4.38 10.19
C GLY A 6 -17.52 -4.79 9.33
N GLN A 7 -18.36 -3.82 8.94
CA GLN A 7 -19.45 -4.06 8.00
C GLN A 7 -18.87 -4.44 6.64
N ALA A 8 -19.23 -5.61 6.13
CA ALA A 8 -18.98 -6.01 4.75
C ALA A 8 -19.76 -5.08 3.81
N VAL A 9 -19.11 -4.04 3.30
CA VAL A 9 -19.62 -3.29 2.15
C VAL A 9 -19.40 -4.18 0.92
N ALA A 10 -20.44 -4.35 0.09
CA ALA A 10 -20.45 -5.22 -1.08
C ALA A 10 -19.20 -5.02 -1.97
N ALA A 11 -18.16 -5.81 -1.70
CA ALA A 11 -16.97 -5.89 -2.52
C ALA A 11 -17.24 -6.94 -3.59
N LYS A 12 -17.32 -6.53 -4.86
CA LYS A 12 -17.23 -7.49 -5.97
C LYS A 12 -15.75 -7.84 -6.16
N ALA A 13 -15.18 -8.55 -5.20
CA ALA A 13 -13.91 -9.24 -5.39
C ALA A 13 -14.19 -10.40 -6.33
N THR A 14 -13.89 -10.23 -7.61
CA THR A 14 -14.08 -11.31 -8.58
C THR A 14 -12.89 -12.24 -8.42
N MET A 15 -13.11 -13.36 -7.72
CA MET A 15 -12.10 -14.38 -7.44
C MET A 15 -11.90 -15.22 -8.70
N GLN A 16 -10.68 -15.28 -9.23
CA GLN A 16 -10.37 -16.13 -10.38
C GLN A 16 -9.69 -17.45 -10.03
N GLU A 17 -9.19 -17.67 -8.80
CA GLU A 17 -8.57 -18.95 -8.41
C GLU A 17 -8.84 -19.38 -6.95
N PRO A 18 -8.85 -20.70 -6.67
CA PRO A 18 -8.94 -21.24 -5.31
C PRO A 18 -7.63 -21.03 -4.54
N GLY A 19 -7.70 -20.41 -3.35
CA GLY A 19 -6.56 -20.24 -2.42
C GLY A 19 -6.27 -18.79 -1.96
N ILE A 20 -6.99 -17.80 -2.49
CA ILE A 20 -6.78 -16.39 -2.11
C ILE A 20 -7.47 -16.11 -0.76
N THR A 21 -6.70 -15.76 0.28
CA THR A 21 -7.26 -15.30 1.56
C THR A 21 -7.45 -13.78 1.53
N ILE A 22 -8.69 -13.32 1.39
CA ILE A 22 -9.08 -11.92 1.60
C ILE A 22 -9.63 -11.80 3.02
N VAL A 23 -8.91 -11.10 3.90
CA VAL A 23 -9.40 -10.80 5.26
C VAL A 23 -9.95 -9.38 5.30
N THR A 24 -11.24 -9.24 5.60
CA THR A 24 -11.86 -7.97 5.96
C THR A 24 -11.80 -7.82 7.49
N GLY A 25 -11.17 -6.76 8.01
CA GLY A 25 -10.95 -6.53 9.45
C GLY A 25 -10.55 -5.08 9.76
N ASP A 26 -9.65 -4.84 10.73
CA ASP A 26 -9.10 -3.50 11.06
C ASP A 26 -8.53 -2.76 9.84
N GLY A 27 -8.08 -3.52 8.83
CA GLY A 27 -7.84 -3.03 7.48
C GLY A 27 -9.03 -3.35 6.57
N CYS A 28 -9.34 -2.42 5.68
CA CYS A 28 -10.43 -2.56 4.74
C CYS A 28 -10.31 -3.84 3.89
N ILE A 29 -9.13 -4.03 3.31
CA ILE A 29 -8.72 -5.25 2.61
C ILE A 29 -7.24 -5.49 2.92
N SER A 30 -6.91 -6.68 3.40
CA SER A 30 -5.52 -7.13 3.58
C SER A 30 -5.21 -8.29 2.63
N ILE A 31 -4.11 -8.17 1.88
CA ILE A 31 -3.61 -9.17 0.92
C ILE A 31 -2.36 -9.80 1.52
N CYS A 32 -2.42 -11.09 1.81
CA CYS A 32 -1.35 -11.82 2.49
C CYS A 32 -0.41 -12.55 1.52
N GLN A 33 0.71 -13.08 2.03
CA GLN A 33 1.62 -13.94 1.28
C GLN A 33 0.88 -15.06 0.51
N GLY A 34 1.43 -15.47 -0.64
CA GLY A 34 0.82 -16.46 -1.54
C GLY A 34 -0.34 -15.98 -2.40
N SER A 35 -0.83 -14.75 -2.20
CA SER A 35 -1.90 -14.19 -3.04
C SER A 35 -1.43 -13.94 -4.47
N LYS A 36 -2.13 -14.56 -5.43
CA LYS A 36 -1.85 -14.42 -6.87
C LYS A 36 -3.12 -14.01 -7.63
N GLN A 37 -2.98 -13.19 -8.67
CA GLN A 37 -4.08 -12.82 -9.59
C GLN A 37 -5.34 -12.27 -8.89
N VAL A 38 -5.14 -11.35 -7.94
CA VAL A 38 -6.23 -10.77 -7.14
C VAL A 38 -6.74 -9.49 -7.80
N ARG A 39 -8.06 -9.42 -8.05
CA ARG A 39 -8.73 -8.23 -8.59
C ARG A 39 -9.73 -7.65 -7.59
N ILE A 40 -9.46 -6.44 -7.12
CA ILE A 40 -10.31 -5.68 -6.21
C ILE A 40 -10.85 -4.49 -6.99
N THR A 41 -12.16 -4.48 -7.25
CA THR A 41 -12.77 -3.41 -8.03
C THR A 41 -14.04 -2.87 -7.41
N ASN A 42 -14.32 -1.58 -7.63
CA ASN A 42 -15.57 -0.93 -7.21
C ASN A 42 -15.81 -0.97 -5.70
N VAL A 43 -14.74 -0.91 -4.89
CA VAL A 43 -14.84 -0.97 -3.43
C VAL A 43 -14.93 0.42 -2.84
N ARG A 44 -15.87 0.59 -1.89
CA ARG A 44 -15.91 1.76 -1.01
C ARG A 44 -15.43 1.34 0.37
N CYS A 45 -14.38 2.01 0.82
CA CYS A 45 -13.62 1.66 1.98
C CYS A 45 -13.71 2.77 3.01
N ARG A 46 -14.33 2.49 4.16
CA ARG A 46 -14.56 3.48 5.22
C ARG A 46 -13.96 3.03 6.54
N HIS A 47 -13.23 3.93 7.19
CA HIS A 47 -12.57 3.68 8.47
C HIS A 47 -11.53 2.54 8.42
N GLY A 48 -10.70 2.43 9.45
CA GLY A 48 -9.64 1.43 9.53
C GLY A 48 -8.40 1.77 8.70
N HIS A 49 -7.63 0.75 8.32
CA HIS A 49 -6.26 0.91 7.82
C HIS A 49 -6.09 0.90 6.30
N GLY A 50 -7.18 1.02 5.52
CA GLY A 50 -7.12 1.05 4.05
C GLY A 50 -6.88 -0.31 3.38
N ILE A 51 -6.37 -0.30 2.15
CA ILE A 51 -6.06 -1.50 1.36
C ILE A 51 -4.56 -1.77 1.45
N SER A 52 -4.17 -2.91 2.02
CA SER A 52 -2.77 -3.24 2.29
C SER A 52 -2.34 -4.56 1.65
N VAL A 53 -1.15 -4.57 1.05
CA VAL A 53 -0.39 -5.79 0.74
C VAL A 53 0.62 -6.03 1.86
N GLY A 54 0.64 -7.26 2.38
CA GLY A 54 1.50 -7.70 3.47
C GLY A 54 0.86 -7.61 4.87
N SER A 55 1.64 -7.72 5.94
CA SER A 55 3.10 -7.64 5.92
C SER A 55 3.78 -8.90 5.39
N LEU A 56 4.85 -8.71 4.62
CA LEU A 56 5.65 -9.78 4.01
C LEU A 56 7.06 -9.85 4.62
N GLY A 57 7.69 -11.02 4.52
CA GLY A 57 9.03 -11.32 5.02
C GLY A 57 9.08 -11.64 6.52
N ARG A 58 7.95 -12.00 7.16
CA ARG A 58 7.90 -12.39 8.58
C ARG A 58 8.31 -13.84 8.80
N TYR A 59 7.88 -14.72 7.91
CA TYR A 59 8.05 -16.17 8.04
C TYR A 59 9.08 -16.70 7.05
N GLU A 60 9.69 -17.84 7.40
CA GLU A 60 10.55 -18.55 6.47
C GLU A 60 9.69 -19.16 5.35
N LYS A 61 10.17 -19.10 4.10
CA LYS A 61 9.50 -19.65 2.91
C LYS A 61 8.10 -19.05 2.66
N GLU A 62 7.95 -17.75 2.84
CA GLU A 62 6.72 -17.08 2.39
C GLU A 62 6.55 -17.19 0.88
N GLU A 63 5.34 -17.55 0.45
CA GLU A 63 4.97 -17.62 -0.95
C GLU A 63 4.87 -16.21 -1.56
N PRO A 64 5.29 -16.03 -2.83
CA PRO A 64 5.30 -14.72 -3.47
C PRO A 64 3.89 -14.16 -3.65
N VAL A 65 3.78 -12.82 -3.57
CA VAL A 65 2.56 -12.09 -3.90
C VAL A 65 2.70 -11.49 -5.30
N SER A 66 1.75 -11.77 -6.19
CA SER A 66 1.83 -11.21 -7.55
C SER A 66 0.49 -11.06 -8.27
N GLY A 67 0.42 -10.16 -9.26
CA GLY A 67 -0.79 -9.96 -10.07
C GLY A 67 -1.93 -9.37 -9.25
N ILE A 68 -1.65 -8.31 -8.50
CA ILE A 68 -2.63 -7.63 -7.66
C ILE A 68 -3.13 -6.39 -8.40
N TYR A 69 -4.43 -6.28 -8.61
CA TYR A 69 -5.06 -5.14 -9.28
C TYR A 69 -6.16 -4.57 -8.40
N VAL A 70 -5.96 -3.34 -7.91
CA VAL A 70 -6.94 -2.56 -7.15
C VAL A 70 -7.39 -1.40 -8.01
N LYS A 71 -8.66 -1.41 -8.45
CA LYS A 71 -9.16 -0.46 -9.44
C LYS A 71 -10.53 0.13 -9.10
N ASN A 72 -10.74 1.41 -9.40
CA ASN A 72 -12.02 2.09 -9.23
C ASN A 72 -12.53 2.01 -7.79
N CYS A 73 -11.70 2.43 -6.83
CA CYS A 73 -12.01 2.35 -5.40
C CYS A 73 -12.13 3.75 -4.78
N THR A 74 -13.00 3.89 -3.79
CA THR A 74 -13.07 5.09 -2.95
C THR A 74 -12.64 4.74 -1.53
N ILE A 75 -11.62 5.43 -1.01
CA ILE A 75 -11.10 5.22 0.35
C ILE A 75 -11.31 6.49 1.15
N TYR A 76 -12.00 6.41 2.28
CA TYR A 76 -12.37 7.58 3.04
C TYR A 76 -12.36 7.38 4.55
N ASP A 77 -11.96 8.43 5.27
CA ASP A 77 -11.84 8.46 6.74
C ASP A 77 -10.95 7.34 7.31
N THR A 78 -9.92 6.92 6.57
CA THR A 78 -8.99 5.85 6.96
C THR A 78 -7.64 6.37 7.43
N ASP A 79 -6.87 5.52 8.09
CA ASP A 79 -5.48 5.80 8.44
C ASP A 79 -4.55 5.74 7.23
N ASN A 80 -4.81 4.84 6.30
CA ASN A 80 -4.00 4.69 5.09
C ASN A 80 -4.90 4.53 3.87
N GLY A 81 -4.39 4.93 2.71
CA GLY A 81 -5.05 4.67 1.43
C GLY A 81 -4.65 3.29 0.93
N VAL A 82 -3.63 3.25 0.09
CA VAL A 82 -3.02 2.04 -0.43
C VAL A 82 -1.62 1.86 0.14
N ARG A 83 -1.30 0.64 0.57
CA ARG A 83 -0.07 0.36 1.30
C ARG A 83 0.55 -0.97 0.91
N ILE A 84 1.87 -1.00 0.74
CA ILE A 84 2.68 -2.23 0.71
C ILE A 84 3.62 -2.18 1.93
N LYS A 85 3.65 -3.23 2.74
CA LYS A 85 4.47 -3.29 3.96
C LYS A 85 5.29 -4.57 4.05
N THR A 86 6.59 -4.45 4.35
CA THR A 86 7.48 -5.61 4.55
C THR A 86 8.28 -5.46 5.84
N TRP A 87 8.55 -6.58 6.50
CA TRP A 87 9.33 -6.61 7.73
C TRP A 87 10.82 -6.34 7.45
N PRO A 88 11.53 -5.67 8.39
CA PRO A 88 12.98 -5.56 8.31
C PRO A 88 13.65 -6.91 8.60
N ALA A 89 14.69 -7.24 7.81
CA ALA A 89 15.76 -8.20 8.12
C ALA A 89 15.44 -9.65 8.54
N LEU A 90 14.19 -10.07 8.54
CA LEU A 90 13.78 -11.44 8.89
C LEU A 90 14.06 -12.40 7.73
N TYR A 91 13.13 -12.49 6.78
CA TYR A 91 13.22 -13.40 5.63
C TYR A 91 13.06 -12.66 4.30
N GLY A 92 13.56 -13.28 3.23
CA GLY A 92 13.35 -12.82 1.86
C GLY A 92 11.92 -13.10 1.38
N GLY A 93 11.57 -12.54 0.24
CA GLY A 93 10.27 -12.73 -0.40
C GLY A 93 10.15 -11.90 -1.66
N ILE A 94 9.07 -12.08 -2.41
CA ILE A 94 8.82 -11.36 -3.67
C ILE A 94 7.41 -10.80 -3.65
N ALA A 95 7.29 -9.51 -3.96
CA ALA A 95 6.04 -8.82 -4.23
C ALA A 95 6.16 -8.10 -5.57
N SER A 96 5.39 -8.52 -6.57
CA SER A 96 5.54 -7.99 -7.93
C SER A 96 4.23 -7.87 -8.70
N ASN A 97 4.17 -7.04 -9.76
CA ASN A 97 2.97 -6.87 -10.59
C ASN A 97 1.77 -6.45 -9.72
N ILE A 98 1.88 -5.27 -9.09
CA ILE A 98 0.90 -4.71 -8.13
C ILE A 98 0.46 -3.33 -8.61
N HIS A 99 -0.81 -3.18 -8.91
CA HIS A 99 -1.34 -1.98 -9.55
C HIS A 99 -2.53 -1.41 -8.77
N PHE A 100 -2.40 -0.13 -8.40
CA PHE A 100 -3.44 0.67 -7.79
C PHE A 100 -3.87 1.74 -8.81
N GLU A 101 -5.11 1.67 -9.31
CA GLU A 101 -5.59 2.50 -10.42
C GLU A 101 -6.96 3.13 -10.12
N ASP A 102 -7.17 4.37 -10.55
CA ASP A 102 -8.47 5.06 -10.47
C ASP A 102 -9.01 5.07 -9.03
N ILE A 103 -8.23 5.61 -8.09
CA ILE A 103 -8.57 5.62 -6.66
C ILE A 103 -8.85 7.04 -6.19
N VAL A 104 -10.01 7.23 -5.57
CA VAL A 104 -10.39 8.48 -4.92
C VAL A 104 -10.19 8.37 -3.41
N MET A 105 -9.45 9.31 -2.83
CA MET A 105 -9.17 9.36 -1.40
C MET A 105 -9.83 10.59 -0.76
N GLN A 106 -10.50 10.41 0.38
CA GLN A 106 -11.12 11.50 1.11
C GLN A 106 -10.73 11.41 2.57
N ASN A 107 -10.06 12.45 3.08
CA ASN A 107 -9.72 12.53 4.50
C ASN A 107 -8.86 11.35 4.99
N VAL A 108 -7.94 10.86 4.16
CA VAL A 108 -7.06 9.71 4.45
C VAL A 108 -5.78 10.18 5.14
N SER A 109 -5.31 9.56 6.22
CA SER A 109 -4.10 10.06 6.90
C SER A 109 -2.82 9.84 6.09
N ASN A 110 -2.61 8.63 5.54
CA ASN A 110 -1.42 8.30 4.75
C ASN A 110 -1.83 7.67 3.40
N PRO A 111 -2.07 8.49 2.36
CA PRO A 111 -2.62 8.05 1.08
C PRO A 111 -1.86 6.92 0.37
N ILE A 112 -0.57 7.10 0.07
CA ILE A 112 0.24 6.13 -0.68
C ILE A 112 1.47 5.76 0.15
N ILE A 113 1.63 4.47 0.47
CA ILE A 113 2.76 3.97 1.26
C ILE A 113 3.40 2.73 0.63
N ILE A 114 4.72 2.74 0.49
CA ILE A 114 5.56 1.54 0.52
C ILE A 114 6.48 1.67 1.73
N ASP A 115 6.36 0.75 2.68
CA ASP A 115 7.16 0.73 3.91
C ASP A 115 7.87 -0.61 4.05
N GLN A 116 9.14 -0.66 3.65
CA GLN A 116 9.99 -1.84 3.85
C GLN A 116 10.65 -1.89 5.24
N MET A 117 10.30 -0.99 6.16
CA MET A 117 10.80 -0.97 7.53
C MET A 117 9.67 -1.20 8.55
N TYR A 118 8.57 -1.82 8.10
CA TYR A 118 7.37 -2.03 8.90
C TYR A 118 7.66 -2.92 10.10
N CYS A 119 7.64 -2.34 11.29
CA CYS A 119 7.92 -3.01 12.54
C CYS A 119 6.99 -2.49 13.65
N PRO A 120 5.75 -3.01 13.72
CA PRO A 120 4.84 -2.66 14.80
C PRO A 120 5.46 -3.03 16.15
N TRP A 121 5.23 -2.17 17.16
CA TRP A 121 5.69 -2.35 18.54
C TRP A 121 7.22 -2.47 18.72
N ASN A 122 8.02 -2.06 17.73
CA ASN A 122 9.48 -2.14 17.77
C ASN A 122 10.05 -3.54 18.07
N LEU A 123 9.33 -4.59 17.67
CA LEU A 123 9.70 -5.99 17.93
C LEU A 123 11.02 -6.44 17.27
N TYR A 124 11.49 -5.74 16.23
CA TYR A 124 12.68 -6.09 15.48
C TYR A 124 13.58 -4.88 15.20
N ASN A 125 14.84 -5.15 14.91
CA ASN A 125 15.84 -4.12 14.66
C ASN A 125 15.63 -3.46 13.28
N ARG A 126 15.03 -2.27 13.29
CA ARG A 126 14.82 -1.41 12.11
C ARG A 126 16.12 -0.96 11.41
N LYS A 127 17.29 -1.14 12.04
CA LYS A 127 18.60 -0.79 11.44
C LYS A 127 19.01 -1.77 10.34
N LYS A 128 18.40 -2.94 10.25
CA LYS A 128 18.71 -3.91 9.19
C LYS A 128 17.63 -3.84 8.10
N PRO A 129 18.04 -3.70 6.82
CA PRO A 129 17.09 -3.52 5.73
C PRO A 129 16.25 -4.80 5.46
N SER A 130 15.04 -4.63 4.92
CA SER A 130 14.20 -5.76 4.47
C SER A 130 14.88 -6.52 3.32
N LYS A 131 14.60 -7.81 3.22
CA LYS A 131 15.09 -8.70 2.15
C LYS A 131 14.02 -9.04 1.11
N VAL A 132 12.82 -8.45 1.23
CA VAL A 132 11.73 -8.66 0.26
C VAL A 132 11.98 -7.77 -0.97
N GLN A 133 12.02 -8.37 -2.15
CA GLN A 133 12.10 -7.61 -3.41
C GLN A 133 10.69 -7.14 -3.79
N ILE A 134 10.53 -5.82 -3.90
CA ILE A 134 9.33 -5.20 -4.47
C ILE A 134 9.67 -4.74 -5.89
N SER A 135 8.87 -5.12 -6.88
CA SER A 135 9.08 -4.70 -8.27
C SER A 135 7.78 -4.55 -9.04
N ASP A 136 7.79 -3.78 -10.14
CA ASP A 136 6.62 -3.61 -11.02
C ASP A 136 5.36 -3.21 -10.23
N VAL A 137 5.42 -2.01 -9.65
CA VAL A 137 4.32 -1.45 -8.87
C VAL A 137 3.90 -0.12 -9.47
N SER A 138 2.61 0.07 -9.72
CA SER A 138 2.09 1.34 -10.23
C SER A 138 1.00 1.94 -9.35
N PHE A 139 1.09 3.24 -9.13
CA PHE A 139 0.02 4.08 -8.58
C PHE A 139 -0.43 5.02 -9.68
N LYS A 140 -1.64 4.81 -10.20
CA LYS A 140 -2.15 5.51 -11.39
C LYS A 140 -3.49 6.16 -11.12
N ASN A 141 -3.66 7.40 -11.58
CA ASN A 141 -4.91 8.16 -11.48
C ASN A 141 -5.46 8.17 -10.03
N ILE A 142 -4.60 8.51 -9.07
CA ILE A 142 -4.97 8.57 -7.65
C ILE A 142 -5.16 10.03 -7.26
N GLN A 143 -6.33 10.38 -6.74
CA GLN A 143 -6.65 11.76 -6.39
C GLN A 143 -7.37 11.86 -5.05
N GLY A 144 -7.21 12.98 -4.35
CA GLY A 144 -7.93 13.15 -3.09
C GLY A 144 -7.33 14.09 -2.07
N SER A 145 -7.78 13.93 -0.82
CA SER A 145 -7.33 14.69 0.33
C SER A 145 -6.66 13.83 1.41
N SER A 146 -5.68 14.42 2.08
CA SER A 146 -4.90 13.83 3.16
C SER A 146 -5.06 14.60 4.47
N ARG A 147 -5.09 13.88 5.59
CA ARG A 147 -5.04 14.45 6.97
C ARG A 147 -3.63 14.67 7.49
N THR A 148 -2.61 14.12 6.83
CA THR A 148 -1.20 14.37 7.18
C THR A 148 -0.44 14.95 5.99
N PRO A 149 0.62 15.73 6.26
CA PRO A 149 1.37 16.38 5.19
C PRO A 149 2.13 15.39 4.29
N THR A 150 2.56 14.23 4.80
CA THR A 150 3.22 13.20 3.97
C THR A 150 2.16 12.40 3.24
N THR A 151 1.99 12.67 1.95
CA THR A 151 0.91 12.06 1.15
C THR A 151 1.39 10.88 0.30
N VAL A 152 2.66 10.92 -0.11
CA VAL A 152 3.34 9.82 -0.80
C VAL A 152 4.57 9.47 0.00
N GLN A 153 4.68 8.22 0.44
CA GLN A 153 5.86 7.70 1.14
C GLN A 153 6.30 6.40 0.51
N ILE A 154 7.45 6.38 -0.16
CA ILE A 154 8.02 5.19 -0.78
C ILE A 154 9.41 4.96 -0.15
N THR A 155 9.41 4.22 0.95
CA THR A 155 10.61 3.88 1.71
C THR A 155 11.02 2.45 1.41
N CYS A 156 11.98 2.31 0.48
CA CYS A 156 12.48 1.02 0.04
C CYS A 156 13.75 0.61 0.81
N SER A 157 14.01 -0.69 0.81
CA SER A 157 15.17 -1.32 1.41
C SER A 157 16.47 -0.84 0.74
N SER A 158 17.49 -0.54 1.52
CA SER A 158 18.81 -0.20 0.99
C SER A 158 19.58 -1.40 0.45
N SER A 159 19.28 -2.63 0.92
CA SER A 159 19.92 -3.85 0.42
C SER A 159 19.22 -4.46 -0.79
N VAL A 160 17.90 -4.27 -0.90
CA VAL A 160 17.10 -4.68 -2.07
C VAL A 160 16.14 -3.56 -2.47
N PRO A 161 16.65 -2.50 -3.14
CA PRO A 161 15.84 -1.38 -3.59
C PRO A 161 14.62 -1.81 -4.42
N CYS A 162 13.53 -1.04 -4.32
CA CYS A 162 12.35 -1.27 -5.16
C CYS A 162 12.70 -1.03 -6.63
N LYS A 163 12.14 -1.84 -7.53
CA LYS A 163 12.35 -1.73 -8.98
C LYS A 163 11.05 -1.37 -9.68
N ASP A 164 11.15 -0.63 -10.78
CA ASP A 164 10.02 -0.36 -11.68
C ASP A 164 8.77 0.19 -10.98
N ILE A 165 8.98 1.17 -10.09
CA ILE A 165 7.90 1.88 -9.41
C ILE A 165 7.42 3.02 -10.31
N VAL A 166 6.12 3.09 -10.56
CA VAL A 166 5.50 4.11 -11.41
C VAL A 166 4.50 4.93 -10.61
N LEU A 167 4.62 6.25 -10.70
CA LEU A 167 3.62 7.21 -10.22
C LEU A 167 3.06 7.94 -11.45
N SER A 168 1.78 7.74 -11.74
CA SER A 168 1.13 8.31 -12.92
C SER A 168 -0.13 9.08 -12.53
N ASN A 169 -0.21 10.37 -12.85
CA ASN A 169 -1.38 11.20 -12.56
C ASN A 169 -1.86 11.10 -11.09
N VAL A 170 -0.95 11.34 -10.15
CA VAL A 170 -1.26 11.39 -8.72
C VAL A 170 -1.50 12.84 -8.29
N ASN A 171 -2.61 13.10 -7.62
CA ASN A 171 -3.03 14.43 -7.18
C ASN A 171 -3.66 14.40 -5.78
N LEU A 172 -2.80 14.47 -4.77
CA LEU A 172 -3.16 14.41 -3.36
C LEU A 172 -2.91 15.75 -2.68
N LYS A 173 -3.92 16.23 -1.96
CA LYS A 173 -3.88 17.52 -1.26
C LYS A 173 -3.94 17.30 0.24
N TYR A 174 -2.98 17.84 0.97
CA TYR A 174 -3.08 17.92 2.43
C TYR A 174 -4.02 19.07 2.80
N THR A 175 -4.96 18.82 3.71
CA THR A 175 -6.01 19.78 4.10
C THR A 175 -5.80 20.40 5.49
N GLY A 176 -4.68 20.12 6.15
CA GLY A 176 -4.37 20.67 7.47
C GLY A 176 -3.46 21.90 7.42
N SER A 177 -3.11 22.44 8.59
CA SER A 177 -2.39 23.71 8.75
C SER A 177 -0.86 23.60 8.74
N LYS A 178 -0.31 22.38 8.65
CA LYS A 178 1.15 22.10 8.78
C LYS A 178 1.95 22.32 7.48
N GLY A 179 1.52 23.25 6.64
CA GLY A 179 2.14 23.54 5.34
C GLY A 179 1.56 22.72 4.18
N SER A 180 2.37 22.49 3.14
CA SER A 180 1.95 21.77 1.92
C SER A 180 2.08 20.25 2.04
N ALA A 181 1.37 19.55 1.16
CA ALA A 181 1.57 18.12 0.95
C ALA A 181 3.01 17.84 0.49
N LYS A 182 3.58 16.72 0.92
CA LYS A 182 4.95 16.29 0.61
C LYS A 182 4.98 14.84 0.14
N SER A 183 6.00 14.56 -0.68
CA SER A 183 6.42 13.21 -1.07
C SER A 183 7.76 12.89 -0.42
N VAL A 184 7.93 11.64 0.01
CA VAL A 184 9.17 11.12 0.61
C VAL A 184 9.53 9.82 -0.11
N CYS A 185 10.68 9.81 -0.77
CA CYS A 185 11.21 8.64 -1.45
C CYS A 185 12.60 8.28 -0.93
N THR A 186 12.88 6.99 -0.74
CA THR A 186 14.16 6.50 -0.23
C THR A 186 14.50 5.17 -0.89
N ASN A 187 15.73 5.04 -1.40
CA ASN A 187 16.21 3.87 -2.15
C ASN A 187 15.29 3.47 -3.32
N VAL A 188 14.75 4.47 -4.02
CA VAL A 188 13.88 4.28 -5.17
C VAL A 188 14.00 5.51 -6.08
N LYS A 189 13.85 5.29 -7.39
CA LYS A 189 13.67 6.35 -8.39
C LYS A 189 12.42 6.03 -9.19
N PRO A 190 11.23 6.47 -8.74
CA PRO A 190 10.00 6.15 -9.43
C PRO A 190 9.96 6.83 -10.80
N ARG A 191 9.39 6.16 -11.80
CA ARG A 191 9.08 6.79 -13.07
C ARG A 191 7.81 7.60 -12.92
N ILE A 192 7.91 8.91 -13.15
CA ILE A 192 6.79 9.83 -13.05
C ILE A 192 6.16 10.04 -14.44
N ILE A 193 4.84 9.89 -14.54
CA ILE A 193 4.09 10.07 -15.79
C ILE A 193 2.94 11.06 -15.55
N GLY A 194 2.93 12.15 -16.30
CA GLY A 194 1.90 13.18 -16.16
C GLY A 194 2.02 13.91 -14.82
N LYS A 195 0.87 14.18 -14.19
CA LYS A 195 0.80 15.05 -13.01
C LYS A 195 1.21 14.30 -11.73
N LEU A 196 2.11 14.89 -10.93
CA LEU A 196 2.43 14.43 -9.58
C LEU A 196 2.29 15.60 -8.60
N ILE A 197 1.24 15.56 -7.78
CA ILE A 197 1.04 16.49 -6.66
C ILE A 197 0.81 15.66 -5.40
N PRO A 198 1.59 15.92 -4.33
CA PRO A 198 2.79 16.75 -4.30
C PRO A 198 3.93 16.12 -5.09
N GLY A 199 4.77 16.96 -5.72
CA GLY A 199 6.04 16.51 -6.29
C GLY A 199 7.03 16.05 -5.20
N GLY A 200 8.23 15.61 -5.59
CA GLY A 200 9.29 15.27 -4.63
C GLY A 200 9.65 13.78 -4.55
N CYS A 201 9.48 13.08 -5.66
CA CYS A 201 10.06 11.80 -6.02
C CYS A 201 10.37 11.88 -7.53
#